data_AF-A0A7Z6T9S7-F1
#
_entry.id   AF-A0A7Z6T9S7-F1
#
_cell.length_a   1.000
_cell.length_b   1.000
_cell.length_c   1.000
_cell.angle_alpha   90.00
_cell.angle_beta   90.00
_cell.angle_gamma   90.00
#
_symmetry.space_group_name_H-M   'P 1'
#
loop_
_entity.id
_entity.type
_entity.pdbx_description
1 polymer ?
#
loop_
_entity_poly.entity_id
_entity_poly.type
_entity_poly.pdbx_seq_one_letter_code
_entity_poly.pdbx_strand_id
1 'polypeptide(L)'
;MVMAGAAKRRWMLWPTDRLVGGGYPGNDTWMTEMGMLTASGEKLFWQDCVSTEADPNATGCMTARGGVTDFTDHHPASHFWPLQLVETGILLALAALAVFAAFRVLRRLHR
;
A
#
# COMPACT_ATOMS: atom_id res chain seq x y z
N MET A 1 9.00 -8.78 21.22
CA MET A 1 7.94 -9.09 20.25
C MET A 1 8.16 -8.23 19.01
N VAL A 2 9.03 -8.69 18.09
CA VAL A 2 9.38 -7.96 16.85
C VAL A 2 8.68 -8.66 15.69
N MET A 3 7.39 -8.35 15.48
CA MET A 3 6.65 -8.83 14.31
C MET A 3 5.83 -7.72 13.62
N ALA A 4 5.97 -6.46 14.03
CA ALA A 4 5.03 -5.41 13.64
C ALA A 4 5.34 -4.67 12.33
N GLY A 5 6.49 -4.93 11.67
CA GLY A 5 6.96 -4.10 10.55
C GLY A 5 6.47 -4.51 9.16
N ALA A 6 6.54 -5.80 8.84
CA ALA A 6 6.35 -6.27 7.46
C ALA A 6 4.88 -6.24 7.01
N ALA A 7 3.95 -6.67 7.88
CA ALA A 7 2.53 -6.74 7.54
C ALA A 7 1.92 -5.35 7.27
N LYS A 8 2.32 -4.32 8.03
CA LYS A 8 1.84 -2.95 7.84
C LYS A 8 2.36 -2.26 6.56
N ARG A 9 3.43 -2.78 5.94
CA ARG A 9 4.03 -2.23 4.72
C ARG A 9 3.92 -3.15 3.51
N ARG A 10 3.06 -4.17 3.57
CA ARG A 10 2.83 -5.12 2.46
C ARG A 10 2.49 -4.39 1.16
N TRP A 11 1.68 -3.33 1.26
CA TRP A 11 1.27 -2.46 0.16
C TRP A 11 2.40 -1.58 -0.42
N MET A 12 3.53 -1.44 0.30
CA MET A 12 4.72 -0.70 -0.17
C MET A 12 5.79 -1.61 -0.78
N LEU A 13 5.61 -2.94 -0.77
CA LEU A 13 6.58 -3.88 -1.34
C LEU A 13 6.56 -3.90 -2.87
N TRP A 14 5.56 -3.28 -3.48
CA TRP A 14 5.39 -3.22 -4.93
C TRP A 14 4.74 -1.90 -5.33
N PRO A 15 5.07 -1.31 -6.50
CA PRO A 15 4.42 -0.09 -6.98
C PRO A 15 2.92 -0.28 -7.22
N THR A 16 2.16 0.80 -7.06
CA THR A 16 0.75 0.86 -7.47
C THR A 16 0.64 1.46 -8.88
N ASP A 17 -0.42 1.07 -9.58
CA ASP A 17 -0.81 1.69 -10.83
C ASP A 17 -1.84 2.78 -10.55
N ARG A 18 -1.82 3.84 -11.37
CA ARG A 18 -2.72 5.00 -11.22
C ARG A 18 -3.69 5.12 -12.39
N LEU A 19 -4.94 5.35 -12.04
CA LEU A 19 -5.97 5.87 -12.95
C LEU A 19 -6.27 7.33 -12.62
N VAL A 20 -6.62 8.11 -13.65
CA VAL A 20 -7.03 9.52 -13.54
C VAL A 20 -8.37 9.73 -14.25
N GLY A 21 -9.12 10.76 -13.84
CA GLY A 21 -10.42 11.11 -14.44
C GLY A 21 -11.57 10.21 -14.00
N GLY A 22 -11.53 9.68 -12.77
CA GLY A 22 -12.62 8.88 -12.21
C GLY A 22 -12.70 7.45 -12.77
N GLY A 23 -11.62 6.95 -13.35
CA GLY A 23 -11.54 5.59 -13.90
C GLY A 23 -11.73 4.51 -12.83
N TYR A 24 -12.54 3.51 -13.13
CA TYR A 24 -12.73 2.33 -12.27
C TYR A 24 -11.66 1.27 -12.58
N PRO A 25 -10.86 0.82 -11.61
CA PRO A 25 -9.77 -0.14 -11.84
C PRO A 25 -10.21 -1.58 -12.13
N GLY A 26 -11.50 -1.89 -12.00
CA GLY A 26 -12.04 -3.23 -12.20
C GLY A 26 -12.19 -4.02 -10.90
N ASN A 27 -12.95 -5.10 -10.96
CA ASN A 27 -13.35 -5.87 -9.76
C ASN A 27 -12.18 -6.62 -9.10
N ASP A 28 -11.20 -7.07 -9.89
CA ASP A 28 -10.06 -7.88 -9.41
C ASP A 28 -8.85 -7.00 -9.06
N THR A 29 -9.12 -5.84 -8.46
CA THR A 29 -8.07 -4.89 -8.06
C THR A 29 -8.22 -4.46 -6.62
N TRP A 30 -7.11 -4.06 -6.03
CA TRP A 30 -7.08 -3.58 -4.65
C TRP A 30 -6.75 -2.09 -4.65
N MET A 31 -7.77 -1.26 -4.44
CA MET A 31 -7.57 0.19 -4.29
C MET A 31 -6.78 0.48 -3.01
N THR A 32 -5.75 1.31 -3.14
CA THR A 32 -4.88 1.69 -2.04
C THR A 32 -5.12 3.14 -1.63
N GLU A 33 -5.25 4.05 -2.61
CA GLU A 33 -5.45 5.48 -2.39
C GLU A 33 -6.42 6.03 -3.43
N MET A 34 -7.19 7.05 -3.03
CA MET A 34 -8.10 7.77 -3.91
C MET A 34 -8.19 9.23 -3.48
N GLY A 35 -8.43 10.11 -4.44
CA GLY A 35 -8.40 11.55 -4.18
C GLY A 35 -8.54 12.37 -5.45
N MET A 36 -8.11 13.62 -5.38
CA MET A 36 -7.93 14.49 -6.54
C MET A 36 -6.47 14.92 -6.67
N LEU A 37 -6.02 15.16 -7.89
CA LEU A 37 -4.75 15.81 -8.16
C LEU A 37 -4.97 17.30 -8.35
N THR A 38 -4.03 18.11 -7.88
CA THR A 38 -3.95 19.53 -8.26
C THR A 38 -3.32 19.68 -9.65
N ALA A 39 -3.36 20.91 -10.21
CA ALA A 39 -2.71 21.20 -11.49
C ALA A 39 -1.18 20.97 -11.46
N SER A 40 -0.54 21.02 -10.30
CA SER A 40 0.88 20.70 -10.12
C SER A 40 1.16 19.20 -9.92
N GLY A 41 0.11 18.38 -9.84
CA GLY A 41 0.20 16.94 -9.60
C GLY A 41 0.28 16.54 -8.12
N GLU A 42 0.04 17.46 -7.19
CA GLU A 42 -0.06 17.15 -5.77
C GLU A 42 -1.32 16.33 -5.48
N LYS A 43 -1.20 15.33 -4.60
CA LYS A 43 -2.35 14.52 -4.16
C LYS A 43 -3.11 15.23 -3.06
N LEU A 44 -4.40 15.42 -3.28
CA LEU A 44 -5.39 15.70 -2.25
C LEU A 44 -6.15 14.42 -1.97
N PHE A 45 -6.26 14.01 -0.71
CA PHE A 45 -6.96 12.78 -0.38
C PHE A 45 -8.38 13.06 0.11
N TRP A 46 -9.32 12.20 -0.25
CA TRP A 46 -10.72 12.35 0.17
C TRP A 46 -10.89 12.36 1.69
N GLN A 47 -10.07 11.63 2.45
CA GLN A 47 -10.13 11.65 3.92
C GLN A 47 -9.75 13.01 4.54
N ASP A 48 -9.06 13.88 3.81
CA ASP A 48 -8.67 15.20 4.29
C ASP A 48 -9.78 16.24 4.07
N CYS A 49 -10.89 15.84 3.44
CA CYS A 49 -12.07 16.66 3.20
C CYS A 49 -13.30 15.97 3.80
N VAL A 50 -13.87 16.57 4.85
CA VAL A 50 -15.01 16.01 5.56
C VAL A 50 -16.31 16.33 4.82
N SER A 51 -17.15 15.32 4.59
CA SER A 51 -18.50 15.50 4.06
C SER A 51 -19.37 16.28 5.05
N THR A 52 -20.08 17.29 4.56
CA THR A 52 -21.01 18.11 5.36
C THR A 52 -22.38 18.18 4.69
N GLU A 53 -23.41 18.67 5.38
CA GLU A 53 -24.73 18.89 4.77
C GLU A 53 -24.67 19.82 3.54
N ALA A 54 -23.75 20.80 3.54
CA ALA A 54 -23.55 21.72 2.42
C ALA A 54 -22.67 21.14 1.29
N ASP A 55 -21.87 20.11 1.60
CA ASP A 55 -20.96 19.45 0.66
C ASP A 55 -20.93 17.93 0.95
N PRO A 56 -22.00 17.20 0.57
CA PRO A 56 -22.18 15.81 0.97
C PRO A 56 -21.12 14.87 0.36
N ASN A 57 -20.55 15.26 -0.78
CA ASN A 57 -19.53 14.49 -1.49
C ASN A 57 -18.10 15.04 -1.26
N ALA A 58 -17.95 16.02 -0.37
CA ALA A 58 -16.69 16.70 -0.08
C ALA A 58 -15.99 17.32 -1.32
N THR A 59 -16.70 17.47 -2.44
CA THR A 59 -16.16 17.93 -3.73
C THR A 59 -15.86 19.42 -3.71
N GLY A 60 -16.68 20.19 -2.99
CA GLY A 60 -16.43 21.61 -2.75
C GLY A 60 -15.12 21.83 -1.99
N CYS A 61 -14.86 21.03 -0.95
CA CYS A 61 -13.58 21.06 -0.22
C CYS A 61 -12.39 20.73 -1.13
N MET A 62 -12.47 19.67 -1.93
CA MET A 62 -11.36 19.26 -2.79
C MET A 62 -11.04 20.30 -3.88
N THR A 63 -12.08 20.84 -4.53
CA THR A 63 -11.91 21.88 -5.56
C THR A 63 -11.41 23.19 -4.95
N ALA A 64 -11.85 23.57 -3.76
CA ALA A 64 -11.33 24.74 -3.03
C ALA A 64 -9.83 24.61 -2.68
N ARG A 65 -9.34 23.38 -2.52
CA ARG A 65 -7.92 23.06 -2.32
C ARG A 65 -7.14 22.89 -3.62
N GLY A 66 -7.78 23.17 -4.77
CA GLY A 66 -7.14 23.16 -6.09
C GLY A 66 -7.18 21.81 -6.80
N GLY A 67 -8.02 20.86 -6.36
CA GLY A 67 -8.24 19.60 -7.06
C GLY A 67 -8.87 19.81 -8.44
N VAL A 68 -8.26 19.24 -9.48
CA VAL A 68 -8.69 19.38 -10.89
C VAL A 68 -9.08 18.07 -11.55
N THR A 69 -8.64 16.92 -11.05
CA THR A 69 -9.02 15.60 -11.58
C THR A 69 -8.93 14.52 -10.51
N ASP A 70 -9.84 13.55 -10.53
CA ASP A 70 -9.76 12.41 -9.62
C ASP A 70 -8.58 11.50 -9.96
N PHE A 71 -8.02 10.84 -8.95
CA PHE A 71 -7.10 9.72 -9.13
C PHE A 71 -7.52 8.51 -8.28
N THR A 72 -7.09 7.33 -8.72
CA THR A 72 -7.20 6.09 -7.96
C THR A 72 -5.91 5.29 -8.14
N ASP A 73 -5.20 5.07 -7.04
CA ASP A 73 -4.09 4.15 -6.99
C ASP A 73 -4.60 2.76 -6.59
N HIS A 74 -4.14 1.74 -7.31
CA HIS A 74 -4.55 0.37 -7.08
C HIS A 74 -3.43 -0.61 -7.38
N HIS A 75 -3.55 -1.82 -6.86
CA HIS A 75 -2.78 -2.96 -7.35
C HIS A 75 -3.65 -3.76 -8.33
N PRO A 76 -3.22 -3.91 -9.61
CA PRO A 76 -3.85 -4.84 -10.53
C PRO A 76 -3.70 -6.30 -10.08
N ALA A 77 -4.60 -7.18 -10.54
CA ALA A 77 -4.57 -8.61 -10.26
C ALA A 77 -3.19 -9.26 -10.52
N SER A 78 -2.47 -8.77 -11.52
CA SER A 78 -1.12 -9.23 -11.89
C SER A 78 -0.09 -9.06 -10.77
N HIS A 79 -0.32 -8.17 -9.81
CA HIS A 79 0.58 -7.95 -8.67
C HIS A 79 0.46 -9.03 -7.59
N PHE A 80 -0.55 -9.89 -7.64
CA PHE A 80 -0.77 -10.93 -6.63
C PHE A 80 0.43 -11.87 -6.50
N TRP A 81 0.82 -12.52 -7.60
CA TRP A 81 1.89 -13.52 -7.57
C TRP A 81 3.26 -12.94 -7.19
N PRO A 82 3.72 -11.80 -7.75
CA PRO A 82 4.94 -11.15 -7.30
C PRO A 82 4.95 -10.87 -5.79
N LEU A 83 3.86 -10.31 -5.25
CA LEU A 83 3.76 -10.02 -3.82
C LEU A 83 3.81 -11.29 -2.96
N GLN A 84 3.10 -12.35 -3.35
CA GLN A 84 3.12 -13.62 -2.61
C GLN A 84 4.50 -14.29 -2.60
N LEU A 85 5.23 -14.21 -3.71
CA LEU A 85 6.59 -14.76 -3.82
C LEU A 85 7.58 -13.98 -2.95
N VAL A 86 7.51 -12.63 -2.95
CA VAL A 86 8.36 -11.79 -2.10
C VAL A 86 8.11 -12.08 -0.62
N GLU A 87 6.84 -12.15 -0.21
CA GLU A 87 6.47 -12.44 1.17
C GLU A 87 6.95 -13.83 1.62
N THR A 88 6.73 -14.85 0.79
CA THR A 88 7.22 -16.21 1.06
C THR A 88 8.74 -16.26 1.13
N GLY A 89 9.44 -15.56 0.21
CA GLY A 89 10.90 -15.47 0.21
C GLY A 89 11.46 -14.85 1.49
N ILE A 90 10.83 -13.78 2.00
CA ILE A 90 11.21 -13.16 3.27
C ILE A 90 11.03 -14.15 4.43
N LEU A 91 9.90 -14.85 4.50
CA LEU A 91 9.64 -15.83 5.56
C LEU A 91 10.66 -16.98 5.53
N LEU A 92 10.99 -17.49 4.34
CA LEU A 92 12.00 -18.53 4.18
C LEU A 92 13.39 -18.06 4.60
N ALA A 93 13.78 -16.83 4.25
CA ALA A 93 15.06 -16.26 4.67
C ALA A 93 15.14 -16.12 6.20
N LEU A 94 14.08 -15.63 6.84
CA LEU A 94 14.01 -15.52 8.30
C LEU A 94 14.09 -16.89 8.98
N ALA A 95 13.40 -17.91 8.45
CA ALA A 95 13.46 -19.27 8.95
C ALA A 95 14.88 -19.85 8.84
N ALA A 96 15.55 -19.68 7.70
CA ALA A 96 16.92 -20.15 7.49
C ALA A 96 17.91 -19.48 8.46
N LEU A 97 17.77 -18.17 8.70
CA LEU A 97 18.59 -17.44 9.66
C LEU A 97 18.37 -17.92 11.11
N ALA A 98 17.12 -18.19 11.49
CA ALA A 98 16.81 -18.73 12.81
C ALA A 98 17.41 -20.12 13.03
N VAL A 99 17.28 -21.01 12.03
CA VAL A 99 17.89 -22.35 12.04
C VAL A 99 19.42 -22.23 12.14
N PHE A 100 20.04 -21.39 11.32
CA PHE A 100 21.48 -21.15 11.36
C PHE A 100 21.95 -20.64 12.74
N ALA A 101 21.23 -19.68 13.33
CA ALA A 101 21.52 -19.15 14.65
C ALA A 101 21.41 -20.24 15.74
N ALA A 102 20.36 -21.07 15.71
CA ALA A 102 20.18 -22.17 16.64
C ALA A 102 21.35 -23.17 16.58
N PHE A 103 21.74 -23.61 15.38
CA PHE A 103 22.89 -24.49 15.21
C PHE A 103 24.20 -23.84 15.65
N ARG A 104 24.39 -22.54 15.38
CA ARG A 104 25.58 -21.81 15.82
C ARG A 104 25.67 -21.71 17.34
N VAL A 105 24.55 -21.48 18.03
CA VAL A 105 24.49 -21.46 19.50
C VAL A 105 24.77 -22.85 20.06
N LEU A 106 24.13 -23.90 19.54
CA LEU A 106 24.38 -25.28 19.97
C LEU A 106 25.85 -25.69 19.81
N ARG A 107 26.49 -25.34 18.69
CA ARG A 107 27.93 -25.61 18.48
C ARG A 107 28.85 -24.83 19.43
N ARG A 108 28.42 -23.66 19.91
CA ARG A 108 29.17 -22.87 20.89
C ARG A 108 29.03 -23.40 22.31
N LEU A 109 27.90 -24.05 22.63
CA LEU A 109 27.64 -24.61 23.96
C LEU A 109 28.23 -26.02 24.14
N HIS A 110 28.39 -26.80 23.05
CA HIS A 110 29.01 -28.13 23.06
C HIS A 110 30.50 -28.13 22.67
N ARG A 111 31.12 -26.96 22.52
CA ARG A 111 32.58 -26.79 22.53
C ARG A 111 32.99 -26.31 23.90
#